data_AF-A0A1J1ACE0-F1
#
_entry.id   AF-A0A1J1ACE0-F1
#
_cell.length_a   1.000
_cell.length_b   1.000
_cell.length_c   1.000
_cell.angle_alpha   90.00
_cell.angle_beta   90.00
_cell.angle_gamma   90.00
#
_symmetry.space_group_name_H-M   'P 1'
#
loop_
_entity.id
_entity.type
_entity.pdbx_description
1 polymer ?
#
loop_
_entity_poly.entity_id
_entity_poly.type
_entity_poly.pdbx_seq_one_letter_code
_entity_poly.pdbx_strand_id
1 'polypeptide(L)' 'MFAVSLRHSTYNGHKKGTVLEACPACGYEFDENEDRDHHISTHVPSDFGLTPLGETAEGQQPLFDPIDEIPETEVSKA' A
#
# COMPACT_ATOMS: atom_id res chain seq x y z
N MET A 1 -6.81 -16.77 -4.08
CA MET A 1 -5.58 -16.92 -3.27
C MET A 1 -4.51 -16.13 -3.97
N PHE A 2 -4.00 -15.07 -3.35
CA PHE A 2 -2.85 -14.32 -3.86
C PHE A 2 -1.57 -14.97 -3.32
N ALA A 3 -0.65 -15.32 -4.20
CA ALA A 3 0.66 -15.86 -3.83
C ALA A 3 1.70 -14.75 -3.99
N VAL A 4 2.54 -14.56 -2.97
CA VAL A 4 3.59 -13.55 -2.99
C VAL A 4 4.94 -14.26 -2.98
N SER A 5 5.72 -14.06 -4.04
CA SER A 5 7.09 -14.57 -4.14
C SER A 5 8.09 -13.49 -3.73
N LEU A 6 8.91 -13.80 -2.73
CA LEU A 6 9.82 -12.85 -2.11
C LEU A 6 11.25 -13.40 -2.13
N ARG A 7 12.19 -12.53 -2.49
CA ARG A 7 13.64 -12.77 -2.39
C ARG A 7 14.26 -11.88 -1.34
N HIS A 8 15.11 -12.45 -0.49
CA HIS A 8 15.96 -11.68 0.39
C HIS A 8 17.20 -11.20 -0.38
N SER A 9 17.41 -9.88 -0.40
CA SER A 9 18.59 -9.22 -0.96
C SER A 9 19.41 -8.60 0.16
N THR A 10 20.72 -8.80 0.14
CA THR A 10 21.66 -8.14 1.05
C THR A 10 22.35 -7.00 0.33
N TYR A 11 22.03 -5.77 0.72
CA TYR A 11 22.68 -4.55 0.23
C TYR A 11 23.78 -4.12 1.22
N ASN A 12 25.01 -3.97 0.73
CA ASN A 12 26.18 -3.51 1.50
C ASN A 12 26.43 -4.25 2.82
N GLY A 13 26.27 -5.58 2.83
CA GLY A 13 26.63 -6.46 3.96
C GLY A 13 25.74 -6.36 5.22
N HIS A 14 24.98 -5.27 5.38
CA HIS A 14 24.23 -4.98 6.61
C HIS A 14 22.73 -4.69 6.39
N LYS A 15 22.30 -4.30 5.18
CA LYS A 15 20.87 -4.07 4.91
C LYS A 15 20.28 -5.31 4.23
N LYS A 16 19.45 -6.05 4.96
CA LYS A 16 18.60 -7.08 4.39
C LYS A 16 17.33 -6.39 3.87
N GLY A 17 17.16 -6.34 2.56
CA GLY A 17 15.91 -5.96 1.90
C GLY A 17 15.16 -7.19 1.44
N THR A 18 13.84 -7.14 1.43
CA THR A 18 13.01 -8.16 0.79
C THR A 18 12.44 -7.54 -0.48
N VAL A 19 12.63 -8.22 -1.62
CA VAL A 19 12.14 -7.76 -2.93
C VAL A 19 11.13 -8.74 -3.49
N LEU A 20 10.16 -8.24 -4.25
CA LEU A 20 9.20 -9.06 -4.98
C LEU A 20 9.87 -9.69 -6.20
N GLU A 21 9.73 -11.01 -6.36
CA GLU A 21 10.16 -11.74 -7.55
C GLU A 21 9.09 -11.76 -8.63
N ALA A 22 7.82 -11.70 -8.23
CA ALA A 22 6.70 -11.64 -9.16
C ALA A 22 5.61 -10.70 -8.65
N CYS A 23 4.86 -10.12 -9.59
CA CYS A 23 3.70 -9.29 -9.32
C CYS A 23 2.58 -10.16 -8.74
N PRO A 24 2.08 -9.86 -7.53
CA PRO A 24 1.04 -10.69 -6.91
C PRO A 24 -0.34 -10.53 -7.56
N ALA A 25 -0.54 -9.50 -8.40
CA ALA A 25 -1.79 -9.28 -9.14
C ALA A 25 -1.87 -10.10 -10.44
N CYS A 26 -0.83 -10.06 -11.27
CA CYS A 26 -0.86 -10.68 -12.61
C CYS A 26 0.15 -11.82 -12.82
N GLY A 27 1.03 -12.07 -11.85
CA GLY A 27 2.08 -13.11 -11.95
C GLY A 27 3.28 -12.73 -12.82
N TYR A 28 3.41 -11.46 -13.25
CA TYR A 28 4.57 -10.98 -14.00
C TYR A 28 5.85 -11.13 -13.19
N GLU A 29 6.88 -11.76 -13.73
CA GLU A 29 8.17 -11.96 -13.06
C GLU A 29 9.07 -10.71 -13.24
N PHE A 30 9.63 -10.21 -12.13
CA PHE A 30 10.44 -9.01 -12.12
C PHE A 30 11.93 -9.31 -12.31
N ASP A 31 12.59 -8.51 -13.14
CA ASP A 31 14.04 -8.52 -13.24
C ASP A 31 14.70 -7.83 -12.03
N GLU A 32 15.98 -8.12 -11.77
CA GLU A 32 16.71 -7.61 -10.60
C GLU A 32 16.67 -6.07 -10.46
N ASN A 33 16.82 -5.35 -11.58
CA ASN A 33 16.90 -3.88 -11.62
C ASN A 33 15.64 -3.21 -12.18
N GLU A 34 14.52 -3.95 -12.26
CA GLU A 34 13.25 -3.41 -12.74
C GLU A 34 12.54 -2.56 -11.68
N ASP A 35 11.87 -1.50 -12.13
CA ASP A 35 11.03 -0.65 -11.29
C ASP A 35 9.69 -1.32 -11.01
N ARG A 36 9.67 -2.05 -9.89
CA ARG A 36 8.52 -2.79 -9.39
C ARG A 36 7.38 -1.87 -9.01
N ASP A 37 7.68 -0.69 -8.46
CA ASP A 37 6.68 0.26 -8.00
C ASP A 37 5.92 0.84 -9.19
N HIS A 38 6.62 1.13 -10.30
CA HIS A 38 6.00 1.55 -11.54
C HIS A 38 5.03 0.49 -12.08
N HIS A 39 5.46 -0.79 -12.15
CA HIS A 39 4.57 -1.87 -12.60
C HIS A 39 3.35 -2.00 -11.68
N ILE A 40 3.54 -2.02 -10.36
CA ILE A 40 2.45 -2.19 -9.38
C ILE A 40 1.42 -1.05 -9.50
N SER A 41 1.88 0.17 -9.80
CA SER A 41 0.99 1.34 -9.96
C SER A 41 0.00 1.23 -11.14
N THR A 42 0.23 0.30 -12.07
CA THR A 42 -0.67 0.08 -13.22
C THR A 42 -1.86 -0.83 -12.90
N HIS A 43 -1.85 -1.51 -11.74
CA HIS A 43 -2.94 -2.38 -11.30
C HIS A 43 -4.01 -1.59 -10.54
N VAL A 44 -5.27 -2.02 -10.66
CA VAL A 44 -6.36 -1.48 -9.85
C VAL A 44 -6.44 -2.24 -8.52
N PRO A 45 -7.02 -1.64 -7.46
CA PRO A 45 -7.18 -2.32 -6.16
C PRO A 45 -7.88 -3.69 -6.29
N SER A 46 -8.84 -3.83 -7.20
CA SER A 46 -9.55 -5.08 -7.46
C SER A 46 -8.66 -6.21 -7.98
N ASP A 47 -7.55 -5.90 -8.66
CA ASP A 47 -6.57 -6.90 -9.10
C ASP A 47 -5.85 -7.55 -7.92
N PHE A 48 -5.81 -6.85 -6.77
CA PHE A 48 -5.33 -7.38 -5.49
C PHE A 48 -6.45 -7.91 -4.59
N GLY A 49 -7.69 -7.97 -5.10
CA GLY A 49 -8.87 -8.32 -4.32
C GLY A 49 -9.23 -7.29 -3.24
N LEU A 50 -8.74 -6.05 -3.39
CA LEU A 50 -9.06 -4.94 -2.50
C LEU A 50 -10.25 -4.15 -3.06
N THR A 51 -11.06 -3.58 -2.16
CA THR A 51 -12.05 -2.58 -2.57
C THR A 51 -11.34 -1.28 -2.96
N PRO A 52 -11.87 -0.53 -3.94
CA PRO A 52 -11.38 0.81 -4.25
C PRO A 52 -11.29 1.69 -3.01
N LEU A 53 -10.30 2.59 -2.98
CA LEU A 53 -10.16 3.55 -1.89
C LEU A 53 -11.42 4.42 -1.79
N GLY A 54 -11.98 4.50 -0.58
CA GLY A 54 -13.22 5.24 -0.31
C GLY A 54 -14.49 4.38 -0.33
N GLU A 55 -14.43 3.15 -0.84
CA GLU A 55 -15.51 2.18 -0.67
C GLU A 55 -15.35 1.48 0.67
N THR A 56 -16.13 1.92 1.65
CA THR A 56 -16.34 1.19 2.90
C THR A 56 -17.32 0.06 2.68
N ALA A 57 -16.97 -1.15 3.13
CA ALA A 57 -17.93 -2.24 3.18
C ALA A 57 -19.12 -1.89 4.07
N GLU A 58 -20.30 -2.46 3.81
CA GLU A 58 -21.44 -2.29 4.73
C GLU A 58 -21.05 -2.74 6.14
N GLY A 59 -21.20 -1.85 7.12
CA GLY A 59 -20.83 -2.09 8.52
C GLY A 59 -19.43 -1.63 8.93
N GLN A 60 -18.67 -1.00 8.03
CA GLN A 60 -17.38 -0.39 8.40
C GLN A 60 -17.63 0.88 9.23
N GLN A 61 -17.28 0.83 10.51
CA GLN A 61 -17.36 1.99 11.40
C GLN A 61 -16.10 2.87 11.23
N PRO A 62 -16.23 4.20 11.37
CA PRO A 62 -15.07 5.09 11.43
C PRO A 62 -14.04 4.60 12.46
N LEU A 63 -12.75 4.66 12.11
CA LEU A 63 -11.67 4.30 13.04
C LEU A 63 -11.59 5.27 14.23
N PHE A 64 -12.04 6.51 14.01
CA PHE A 64 -12.08 7.57 15.00
C PHE A 64 -13.49 8.09 15.12
N ASP A 65 -13.89 8.41 16.34
CA ASP A 65 -15.16 9.09 16.59
C ASP A 65 -15.15 10.46 15.89
N PRO A 66 -16.30 10.90 15.32
CA PRO A 66 -16.42 12.25 14.80
C PRO A 66 -16.11 13.25 15.91
N ILE A 67 -15.18 14.16 15.65
CA ILE A 67 -14.86 15.25 16.56
C ILE A 67 -15.95 16.29 16.38
N ASP A 68 -16.89 16.37 17.32
CA ASP A 68 -18.08 17.23 17.17
C ASP A 68 -17.78 18.73 17.22
N GLU A 69 -16.63 19.20 17.73
CA GLU A 69 -16.30 20.62 17.75
C GLU A 69 -14.77 20.81 17.64
N ILE A 70 -14.32 21.50 16.58
CA ILE A 70 -12.96 22.07 16.56
C ILE A 70 -13.05 23.34 17.41
N PRO A 71 -12.43 23.43 18.61
CA PRO A 71 -12.47 24.67 19.37
C PRO A 71 -11.78 25.78 18.56
N GLU A 72 -12.50 26.89 18.33
CA GLU A 72 -12.08 28.05 17.51
C GLU A 72 -10.86 28.83 18.08
N THR A 73 -10.11 28.27 19.02
CA THR A 73 -9.14 29.04 19.82
C THR A 73 -7.78 29.27 19.15
N GLU A 74 -7.53 28.79 17.93
CA GLU A 74 -6.22 28.91 17.27
C GLU A 74 -6.27 29.67 15.92
N VAL A 75 -7.28 30.52 15.68
CA VAL A 75 -7.28 31.48 14.55
C VAL A 75 -7.08 32.90 15.07
N SER A 76 -5.98 33.17 15.78
CA SER A 76 -5.50 34.54 16.04
C SER A 76 -4.07 34.56 16.57
N LYS A 77 -3.10 34.18 15.74
CA LYS A 77 -1.75 34.76 15.82
C LYS A 77 -0.99 34.62 14.49
N ALA A 78 -1.21 35.59 13.60
CA ALA A 78 -0.23 36.01 12.61
C ALA A 78 -0.39 37.52 12.40
#